data_AF-H1V8R7-F1
#
_entry.id   AF-H1V8R7-F1
#
_cell.length_a   1.000
_cell.length_b   1.000
_cell.length_c   1.000
_cell.angle_alpha   90.00
_cell.angle_beta   90.00
_cell.angle_gamma   90.00
#
_symmetry.space_group_name_H-M   'P 1'
#
loop_
_entity.id
_entity.type
_entity.pdbx_description
1 polymer ?
#
loop_
_entity_poly.entity_id
_entity_poly.type
_entity_poly.pdbx_seq_one_letter_code
_entity_poly.pdbx_strand_id
1 'polypeptide(L)'
;MAEVRKALEETSNLIISKHGIDEKAQREYAAKIIRRIGNPHLEDAVERVGRAPLRKLSRKERFVGPAAELAEKGQDCSALLRAAEMAFRFQDVEGDDESKELSKLMSENGPEDAVTKICGIQPSEKIHPMLVEVVRRVQADSEE
;
A
#
# COMPACT_ATOMS: atom_id res chain seq x y z
N MET A 1 8.12 10.47 -9.48
CA MET A 1 6.73 10.23 -9.95
C MET A 1 6.51 8.90 -10.68
N ALA A 2 7.55 8.15 -11.08
CA ALA A 2 7.35 6.88 -11.80
C ALA A 2 6.56 5.84 -10.98
N GLU A 3 6.90 5.65 -9.71
CA GLU A 3 6.20 4.72 -8.80
C GLU A 3 4.71 5.05 -8.65
N VAL A 4 4.39 6.34 -8.46
CA VAL A 4 2.99 6.81 -8.38
C VAL A 4 2.21 6.50 -9.66
N ARG A 5 2.83 6.67 -10.84
CA ARG A 5 2.17 6.37 -12.12
C ARG A 5 1.86 4.87 -12.26
N LYS A 6 2.80 4.00 -11.89
CA LYS A 6 2.59 2.55 -11.95
C LYS A 6 1.48 2.09 -10.99
N ALA A 7 1.47 2.59 -9.75
CA ALA A 7 0.39 2.27 -8.81
C ALA A 7 -0.98 2.77 -9.30
N LEU A 8 -1.02 3.94 -9.94
CA LEU A 8 -2.24 4.46 -10.57
C LEU A 8 -2.67 3.65 -11.78
N GLU A 9 -1.74 3.07 -12.55
CA GLU A 9 -2.04 2.19 -13.68
C GLU A 9 -2.67 0.88 -13.20
N GLU A 10 -2.05 0.20 -12.22
CA GLU A 10 -2.57 -1.03 -11.61
C GLU A 10 -3.99 -0.82 -11.04
N THR A 11 -4.19 0.26 -10.28
CA THR A 11 -5.51 0.58 -9.70
C THR A 11 -6.51 1.05 -10.75
N SER A 12 -6.10 1.74 -11.80
CA SER A 12 -7.00 2.12 -12.90
C SER A 12 -7.50 0.89 -13.65
N ASN A 13 -6.62 -0.08 -13.94
CA ASN A 13 -6.99 -1.35 -14.56
C ASN A 13 -8.00 -2.12 -13.70
N LEU A 14 -7.80 -2.13 -12.37
CA LEU A 14 -8.75 -2.73 -11.45
C LEU A 14 -10.11 -2.01 -11.50
N ILE A 15 -10.11 -0.67 -11.42
CA ILE A 15 -11.33 0.14 -11.41
C ILE A 15 -12.14 -0.04 -12.70
N ILE A 16 -11.49 0.04 -13.86
CA ILE A 16 -12.12 -0.14 -15.18
C ILE A 16 -12.75 -1.53 -15.26
N SER A 17 -11.97 -2.59 -14.97
CA SER A 17 -12.45 -3.96 -15.07
C SER A 17 -13.56 -4.30 -14.08
N LYS A 18 -13.54 -3.71 -12.88
CA LYS A 18 -14.50 -4.00 -11.81
C LYS A 18 -15.82 -3.22 -11.95
N HIS A 19 -15.74 -1.98 -12.42
CA HIS A 19 -16.88 -1.06 -12.40
C HIS A 19 -17.38 -0.65 -13.79
N GLY A 20 -16.70 -1.09 -14.87
CA GLY A 20 -17.09 -0.75 -16.24
C GLY A 20 -16.93 0.74 -16.57
N ILE A 21 -15.96 1.40 -15.93
CA ILE A 21 -15.67 2.81 -16.19
C ILE A 21 -14.97 2.95 -17.55
N ASP A 22 -15.30 4.01 -18.30
CA ASP A 22 -14.62 4.35 -19.54
C ASP A 22 -13.11 4.58 -19.32
N GLU A 23 -12.29 3.92 -20.13
CA GLU A 23 -10.82 3.96 -20.00
C GLU A 23 -10.27 5.37 -20.18
N LYS A 24 -10.81 6.14 -21.13
CA LYS A 24 -10.37 7.51 -21.39
C LYS A 24 -10.70 8.41 -20.19
N ALA A 25 -11.90 8.32 -19.64
CA ALA A 25 -12.32 9.05 -18.46
C ALA A 25 -11.44 8.72 -17.24
N GLN A 26 -11.12 7.44 -17.01
CA GLN A 26 -10.24 7.02 -15.92
C GLN A 26 -8.81 7.55 -16.11
N ARG A 27 -8.28 7.51 -17.34
CA ARG A 27 -6.96 8.06 -17.68
C ARG A 27 -6.88 9.57 -17.46
N GLU A 28 -7.90 10.31 -17.87
CA GLU A 28 -8.01 11.75 -17.65
C GLU A 28 -8.09 12.08 -16.15
N TYR A 29 -8.83 11.28 -15.39
CA TYR A 29 -8.91 11.41 -13.94
C TYR A 29 -7.56 11.17 -13.26
N ALA A 30 -6.85 10.09 -13.61
CA ALA A 30 -5.51 9.80 -13.09
C ALA A 30 -4.52 10.93 -13.40
N ALA A 31 -4.54 11.47 -14.62
CA ALA A 31 -3.70 12.61 -15.00
C ALA A 31 -4.00 13.86 -14.16
N LYS A 32 -5.29 14.12 -13.87
CA LYS A 32 -5.70 15.21 -12.98
C LYS A 32 -5.17 15.02 -11.55
N ILE A 33 -5.21 13.80 -11.01
CA ILE A 33 -4.67 13.50 -9.68
C ILE A 33 -3.16 13.73 -9.63
N ILE A 34 -2.41 13.26 -10.63
CA ILE A 34 -0.95 13.48 -10.71
C ILE A 34 -0.62 14.97 -10.73
N ARG A 35 -1.36 15.78 -11.49
CA ARG A 35 -1.18 17.23 -11.53
C ARG A 35 -1.47 17.88 -10.16
N ARG A 36 -2.48 17.40 -9.43
CA ARG A 36 -2.81 17.92 -8.10
C ARG A 36 -1.72 17.62 -7.07
N ILE A 37 -1.20 16.39 -7.06
CA ILE A 37 -0.15 15.97 -6.13
C ILE A 37 1.17 16.68 -6.44
N GLY A 38 1.46 16.94 -7.73
CA GLY A 38 2.65 17.68 -8.16
C GLY A 38 2.53 19.20 -8.06
N ASN A 39 1.49 19.74 -7.43
CA ASN A 39 1.32 21.19 -7.29
C ASN A 39 2.27 21.72 -6.19
N PRO A 40 3.28 22.55 -6.52
CA PRO A 40 4.23 23.06 -5.52
C PRO A 40 3.59 23.97 -4.48
N HIS A 41 2.38 24.48 -4.72
CA HIS A 41 1.64 25.32 -3.77
C HIS A 41 0.80 24.52 -2.76
N LEU A 42 0.72 23.19 -2.91
CA LEU A 42 0.06 22.29 -1.97
C LEU A 42 1.15 21.55 -1.20
N GLU A 43 1.79 22.27 -0.27
CA GLU A 43 2.74 21.67 0.67
C GLU A 43 1.99 20.82 1.68
N ASP A 44 2.03 19.52 1.47
CA ASP A 44 1.49 18.55 2.40
C ASP A 44 2.63 17.69 2.95
N ALA A 45 2.86 17.77 4.26
CA ALA A 45 3.93 17.04 4.91
C ALA A 45 3.74 15.53 4.76
N VAL A 46 4.81 14.79 4.46
CA VAL A 46 4.77 13.35 4.26
C VAL A 46 4.29 12.65 5.53
N GLU A 47 4.65 13.17 6.69
CA GLU A 47 4.23 12.70 8.00
C GLU A 47 2.71 12.81 8.16
N ARG A 48 2.13 13.95 7.72
CA ARG A 48 0.69 14.19 7.78
C ARG A 48 -0.07 13.26 6.84
N VAL A 49 0.41 13.08 5.61
CA VAL A 49 -0.22 12.18 4.63
C VAL A 49 -0.03 10.71 5.01
N GLY A 50 1.12 10.39 5.60
CA GLY A 50 1.59 9.06 5.99
C GLY A 50 0.94 8.51 7.26
N ARG A 51 0.43 9.38 8.15
CA ARG A 51 -0.20 9.02 9.43
C ARG A 51 -1.25 7.89 9.38
N ALA A 52 -1.39 7.12 10.46
CA ALA A 52 -2.28 5.97 10.52
C ALA A 52 -1.92 4.86 9.49
N PRO A 53 -0.68 4.32 9.54
CA PRO A 53 -0.22 3.31 8.59
C PRO A 53 -0.94 1.97 8.75
N LEU A 54 -1.31 1.56 9.96
CA LEU A 54 -2.05 0.30 10.20
C LEU A 54 -3.39 0.31 9.45
N ARG A 55 -4.16 1.40 9.58
CA ARG A 55 -5.40 1.55 8.81
C ARG A 55 -5.14 1.43 7.31
N LYS A 56 -4.11 2.09 6.78
CA LYS A 56 -3.79 2.08 5.34
C LYS A 56 -3.36 0.70 4.81
N LEU A 57 -2.70 -0.10 5.65
CA LEU A 57 -2.26 -1.46 5.34
C LEU A 57 -3.39 -2.51 5.47
N SER A 58 -4.52 -2.17 6.08
CA SER A 58 -5.63 -3.11 6.28
C SER A 58 -6.25 -3.63 4.96
N ARG A 59 -6.84 -4.84 5.02
CA ARG A 59 -7.42 -5.61 3.90
C ARG A 59 -8.34 -4.83 2.96
N LYS A 60 -9.01 -3.80 3.47
CA LYS A 60 -10.07 -3.05 2.76
C LYS A 60 -9.66 -1.62 2.42
N GLU A 61 -8.39 -1.27 2.63
CA GLU A 61 -7.87 0.08 2.38
C GLU A 61 -6.99 0.15 1.13
N ARG A 62 -6.45 1.34 0.91
CA ARG A 62 -5.85 1.81 -0.35
C ARG A 62 -4.66 1.03 -0.92
N PHE A 63 -4.01 0.16 -0.14
CA PHE A 63 -2.87 -0.64 -0.62
C PHE A 63 -3.23 -2.12 -0.75
N VAL A 64 -3.46 -2.80 0.38
CA VAL A 64 -3.69 -4.25 0.40
C VAL A 64 -5.00 -4.63 -0.27
N GLY A 65 -6.05 -3.82 -0.14
CA GLY A 65 -7.33 -4.05 -0.80
C GLY A 65 -7.23 -4.24 -2.30
N PRO A 66 -6.80 -3.22 -3.07
CA PRO A 66 -6.66 -3.36 -4.51
C PRO A 66 -5.59 -4.39 -4.91
N ALA A 67 -4.49 -4.50 -4.17
CA ALA A 67 -3.44 -5.47 -4.49
C ALA A 67 -3.96 -6.91 -4.39
N ALA A 68 -4.74 -7.22 -3.35
CA ALA A 68 -5.31 -8.54 -3.16
C ALA A 68 -6.32 -8.88 -4.27
N GLU A 69 -7.15 -7.92 -4.68
CA GLU A 69 -8.08 -8.14 -5.81
C GLU A 69 -7.35 -8.39 -7.13
N LEU A 70 -6.25 -7.65 -7.40
CA LEU A 70 -5.42 -7.88 -8.58
C LEU A 70 -4.73 -9.24 -8.54
N ALA A 71 -4.17 -9.63 -7.39
CA ALA A 71 -3.56 -10.94 -7.21
C ALA A 71 -4.55 -12.09 -7.42
N GLU A 72 -5.79 -11.95 -6.94
CA GLU A 72 -6.85 -12.95 -7.17
C GLU A 72 -7.17 -13.13 -8.66
N LYS A 73 -7.12 -12.04 -9.43
CA LYS A 73 -7.28 -12.04 -10.89
C LYS A 73 -6.01 -12.45 -11.66
N GLY A 74 -4.89 -12.72 -10.98
CA GLY A 74 -3.60 -13.02 -11.63
C GLY A 74 -2.99 -11.82 -12.37
N GLN A 75 -3.35 -10.60 -11.97
CA GLN A 75 -2.85 -9.35 -12.55
C GLN A 75 -1.68 -8.81 -11.73
N ASP A 76 -0.83 -7.98 -12.35
CA ASP A 76 0.29 -7.34 -11.67
C ASP A 76 -0.22 -6.36 -10.59
N CYS A 77 0.40 -6.44 -9.41
CA CYS A 77 0.20 -5.54 -8.28
C CYS A 77 1.53 -5.11 -7.64
N SER A 78 2.63 -5.21 -8.39
CA SER A 78 3.99 -4.96 -7.89
C SER A 78 4.18 -3.53 -7.38
N ALA A 79 3.59 -2.52 -8.02
CA ALA A 79 3.69 -1.14 -7.57
C ALA A 79 2.88 -0.88 -6.29
N LEU A 80 1.71 -1.50 -6.14
CA LEU A 80 0.97 -1.47 -4.89
C LEU A 80 1.74 -2.15 -3.75
N LEU A 81 2.44 -3.26 -4.01
CA LEU A 81 3.30 -3.90 -3.01
C LEU A 81 4.50 -3.03 -2.62
N ARG A 82 5.14 -2.35 -3.57
CA ARG A 82 6.20 -1.35 -3.26
C ARG A 82 5.66 -0.19 -2.42
N ALA A 83 4.44 0.27 -2.70
CA ALA A 83 3.81 1.32 -1.91
C ALA A 83 3.45 0.83 -0.49
N ALA A 84 2.95 -0.42 -0.36
CA ALA A 84 2.72 -1.05 0.93
C ALA A 84 4.01 -1.23 1.72
N GLU A 85 5.12 -1.59 1.07
CA GLU A 85 6.45 -1.68 1.69
C GLU A 85 6.85 -0.35 2.35
N MET A 86 6.62 0.78 1.68
CA MET A 86 6.90 2.10 2.26
C MET A 86 5.98 2.41 3.44
N ALA A 87 4.73 1.96 3.40
CA ALA A 87 3.82 2.10 4.53
C ALA A 87 4.21 1.22 5.73
N PHE A 88 4.77 0.02 5.49
CA PHE A 88 5.35 -0.82 6.55
C PHE A 88 6.56 -0.17 7.21
N ARG A 89 7.35 0.62 6.47
CA ARG A 89 8.50 1.37 6.99
C ARG A 89 8.12 2.67 7.71
N PHE A 90 6.86 3.09 7.65
CA PHE A 90 6.38 4.31 8.29
C PHE A 90 6.12 4.04 9.78
N GLN A 91 7.21 3.90 10.54
CA GLN A 91 7.22 3.50 11.94
C GLN A 91 7.74 4.63 12.83
N ASP A 92 7.32 4.63 14.11
CA ASP A 92 7.83 5.53 15.16
C ASP A 92 7.81 7.03 14.82
N VAL A 93 6.81 7.45 14.06
CA VAL A 93 6.60 8.85 13.69
C VAL A 93 5.99 9.62 14.87
N GLU A 94 6.58 10.77 15.18
CA GLU A 94 6.14 11.61 16.29
C GLU A 94 4.66 12.01 16.13
N GLY A 95 3.87 11.77 17.19
CA GLY A 95 2.44 12.09 17.20
C GLY A 95 1.53 11.13 16.44
N ASP A 96 2.04 9.99 15.94
CA ASP A 96 1.23 8.94 15.31
C ASP A 96 1.31 7.61 16.08
N ASP A 97 0.30 7.35 16.92
CA ASP A 97 0.23 6.14 17.75
C ASP A 97 0.11 4.85 16.91
N GLU A 98 -0.51 4.90 15.73
CA GLU A 98 -0.58 3.73 14.83
C GLU A 98 0.80 3.39 14.24
N SER A 99 1.69 4.37 14.06
CA SER A 99 3.05 4.10 13.57
C SER A 99 3.92 3.41 14.61
N LYS A 100 3.71 3.73 15.90
CA LYS A 100 4.37 3.04 17.03
C LYS A 100 3.83 1.64 17.21
N GLU A 101 2.51 1.47 17.11
CA GLU A 101 1.91 0.13 17.17
C GLU A 101 2.34 -0.74 15.96
N LEU A 102 2.51 -0.14 14.78
CA LEU A 102 3.11 -0.83 13.64
C LEU A 102 4.53 -1.31 13.95
N SER A 103 5.38 -0.45 14.51
CA SER A 103 6.75 -0.82 14.93
C SER A 103 6.76 -2.01 15.89
N LYS A 104 5.89 -1.98 16.89
CA LYS A 104 5.70 -3.08 17.83
C LYS A 104 5.25 -4.37 17.14
N LEU A 105 4.22 -4.31 16.30
CA LEU A 105 3.71 -5.50 15.60
C LEU A 105 4.77 -6.08 14.64
N MET A 106 5.58 -5.24 14.01
CA MET A 106 6.64 -5.66 13.09
C MET A 106 7.83 -6.29 13.84
N SER A 107 8.12 -5.88 15.08
CA SER A 107 9.24 -6.44 15.86
C SER A 107 8.86 -7.69 16.66
N GLU A 108 7.63 -7.78 17.16
CA GLU A 108 7.18 -8.89 18.03
C GLU A 108 6.71 -10.13 17.25
N ASN A 109 6.56 -10.05 15.92
CA ASN A 109 5.94 -11.10 15.12
C ASN A 109 6.80 -11.49 13.93
N GLY A 110 6.79 -12.78 13.58
CA GLY A 110 7.35 -13.24 12.30
C GLY A 110 6.58 -12.66 11.09
N PRO A 111 7.17 -12.68 9.89
CA PRO A 111 6.58 -12.07 8.69
C PRO A 111 5.15 -12.53 8.40
N GLU A 112 4.86 -13.82 8.54
CA GLU A 112 3.56 -14.43 8.29
C GLU A 112 2.48 -13.93 9.28
N ASP A 113 2.83 -13.88 10.57
CA ASP A 113 1.93 -13.40 11.61
C ASP A 113 1.68 -11.90 11.49
N ALA A 114 2.71 -11.12 11.15
CA ALA A 114 2.60 -9.69 10.91
C ALA A 114 1.65 -9.39 9.74
N VAL A 115 1.75 -10.13 8.62
CA VAL A 115 0.81 -10.00 7.49
C VAL A 115 -0.62 -10.29 7.94
N THR A 116 -0.83 -11.35 8.71
CA THR A 116 -2.18 -11.70 9.19
C THR A 116 -2.75 -10.62 10.12
N LYS A 117 -1.96 -10.14 11.08
CA LYS A 117 -2.40 -9.16 12.09
C LYS A 117 -2.59 -7.76 11.53
N ILE A 118 -1.66 -7.27 10.71
CA ILE A 118 -1.66 -5.90 10.18
C ILE A 118 -2.57 -5.79 8.96
N CYS A 119 -2.43 -6.72 8.01
CA CYS A 119 -3.14 -6.63 6.74
C CYS A 119 -4.50 -7.33 6.78
N GLY A 120 -4.75 -8.23 7.75
CA GLY A 120 -5.95 -9.07 7.76
C GLY A 120 -6.00 -10.06 6.59
N ILE A 121 -4.84 -10.44 6.06
CA ILE A 121 -4.69 -11.37 4.93
C ILE A 121 -4.44 -12.78 5.45
N GLN A 122 -5.20 -13.75 4.97
CA GLN A 122 -5.08 -15.15 5.38
C GLN A 122 -4.02 -15.89 4.55
N PRO A 123 -3.35 -16.92 5.11
CA PRO A 123 -2.39 -17.75 4.39
C PRO A 123 -2.90 -18.38 3.08
N SER A 124 -4.22 -18.55 2.95
CA SER A 124 -4.87 -19.10 1.76
C SER A 124 -5.08 -18.08 0.63
N GLU A 125 -4.95 -16.77 0.87
CA GLU A 125 -5.14 -15.74 -0.16
C GLU A 125 -3.90 -15.64 -1.07
N LYS A 126 -4.09 -15.42 -2.38
CA LYS A 126 -2.98 -15.46 -3.35
C LYS A 126 -1.90 -14.41 -3.10
N ILE A 127 -2.27 -13.27 -2.53
CA ILE A 127 -1.34 -12.18 -2.22
C ILE A 127 -0.48 -12.45 -0.97
N HIS A 128 -0.89 -13.38 -0.10
CA HIS A 128 -0.20 -13.66 1.16
C HIS A 128 1.31 -13.84 1.00
N PRO A 129 1.82 -14.78 0.17
CA PRO A 129 3.26 -14.97 0.01
C PRO A 129 4.00 -13.71 -0.49
N MET A 130 3.34 -12.85 -1.27
CA MET A 130 3.94 -11.61 -1.77
C MET A 130 4.09 -10.57 -0.65
N LEU A 131 3.10 -10.47 0.25
CA LEU A 131 3.16 -9.58 1.40
C LEU A 131 4.14 -10.08 2.46
N VAL A 132 4.23 -11.40 2.67
CA VAL A 132 5.22 -12.00 3.57
C VAL A 132 6.64 -11.62 3.15
N GLU A 133 6.91 -11.66 1.84
CA GLU A 133 8.20 -11.26 1.30
C GLU A 133 8.48 -9.75 1.44
N VAL A 134 7.44 -8.91 1.32
CA VAL A 134 7.55 -7.47 1.62
C VAL A 134 7.89 -7.25 3.10
N VAL A 135 7.15 -7.86 4.01
CA VAL A 135 7.37 -7.73 5.46
C VAL A 135 8.75 -8.23 5.86
N ARG A 136 9.18 -9.37 5.33
CA ARG A 136 10.52 -9.95 5.57
C ARG A 136 11.63 -8.98 5.19
N ARG A 137 11.54 -8.31 4.04
CA ARG A 137 12.52 -7.29 3.64
C ARG A 137 12.54 -6.11 4.61
N VAL A 138 11.38 -5.62 5.03
CA VAL A 138 11.30 -4.50 5.98
C VAL A 138 11.89 -4.85 7.33
N GLN A 139 11.63 -6.06 7.83
CA GLN A 139 12.20 -6.55 9.09
C GLN A 139 13.72 -6.70 9.00
N ALA A 140 14.24 -7.28 7.92
CA ALA A 140 15.68 -7.46 7.71
C ALA A 140 16.44 -6.11 7.75
N ASP A 141 15.89 -5.06 7.12
CA ASP A 141 16.51 -3.73 7.12
C ASP A 141 16.48 -3.03 8.49
N SER A 142 15.71 -3.54 9.44
CA SER A 142 15.60 -2.99 10.80
C SER A 142 16.54 -3.67 11.80
N GLU A 143 17.22 -4.74 11.38
CA GLU A 143 18.21 -5.48 12.18
C GLU A 143 19.66 -5.01 11.92
N GLU A 144 19.88 -4.17 10.90
CA GLU A 144 21.17 -3.49 10.60
C GLU A 144 21.33 -2.15 11.34
#